data_AF-A0A2S9X584-F1
#
_entry.id   AF-A0A2S9X584-F1
#
_cell.length_a   1.000
_cell.length_b   1.000
_cell.length_c   1.000
_cell.angle_alpha   90.00
_cell.angle_beta   90.00
_cell.angle_gamma   90.00
#
_symmetry.space_group_name_H-M   'P 1'
#
loop_
_entity.id
_entity.type
_entity.pdbx_description
1 polymer ?
#
loop_
_entity_poly.entity_id
_entity_poly.type
_entity_poly.pdbx_seq_one_letter_code
_entity_poly.pdbx_strand_id
1 'polypeptide(L)'
;MILSDGTTAVTLDDDMIELQPYWQPVDQAISYTLTGAMLVDESVKQAGRPMTFQSQPDAGWVPRTAVEQLHKWASQPGIRLKLTRHGQDYPVTFNRQDGQAVEARPVLELAVLPRPNDAMLLTVRLISV
;
A
#
# COMPACT_ATOMS: atom_id res chain seq x y z
N MET A 1 12.13 -3.59 -1.30
CA MET A 1 11.55 -2.24 -1.54
C MET A 1 11.58 -1.41 -0.25
N ILE A 2 11.49 -0.09 -0.29
CA ILE A 2 11.66 0.77 0.91
C ILE A 2 10.53 1.78 1.03
N LEU A 3 9.95 1.90 2.22
CA LEU A 3 8.98 2.94 2.58
C LEU A 3 9.63 3.91 3.57
N SER A 4 9.51 5.22 3.36
CA SER A 4 10.12 6.22 4.24
C SER A 4 9.22 7.45 4.45
N ASP A 5 9.29 8.03 5.65
CA ASP A 5 8.68 9.34 5.97
C ASP A 5 9.67 10.52 5.78
N GLY A 6 10.85 10.26 5.22
CA GLY A 6 11.94 11.23 5.05
C GLY A 6 12.95 11.27 6.20
N THR A 7 12.64 10.65 7.34
CA THR A 7 13.55 10.55 8.50
C THR A 7 13.87 9.10 8.85
N THR A 8 12.84 8.27 8.91
CA THR A 8 12.90 6.83 9.17
C THR A 8 12.58 6.07 7.89
N ALA A 9 13.19 4.90 7.71
CA ALA A 9 12.92 4.00 6.59
C ALA A 9 12.58 2.61 7.09
N VAL A 10 11.59 1.98 6.46
CA VAL A 10 11.19 0.59 6.67
C VAL A 10 11.42 -0.15 5.36
N THR A 11 12.24 -1.20 5.41
CA THR A 11 12.40 -2.12 4.28
C THR A 11 11.23 -3.10 4.26
N LEU A 12 10.56 -3.19 3.12
CA LEU A 12 9.63 -4.28 2.83
C LEU A 12 10.32 -5.25 1.88
N ASP A 13 10.01 -6.53 2.03
CA ASP A 13 10.61 -7.58 1.22
C ASP A 13 10.17 -7.46 -0.26
N ASP A 14 11.08 -7.74 -1.20
CA ASP A 14 10.78 -7.64 -2.64
C ASP A 14 9.94 -8.81 -3.17
N ASP A 15 9.85 -9.92 -2.42
CA ASP A 15 9.04 -11.09 -2.76
C ASP A 15 7.55 -10.90 -2.41
N MET A 16 7.16 -9.75 -1.84
CA MET A 16 5.75 -9.44 -1.61
C MET A 16 4.99 -9.24 -2.92
N ILE A 17 3.76 -9.77 -2.98
CA ILE A 17 2.89 -9.66 -4.15
C ILE A 17 2.13 -8.34 -4.12
N GLU A 18 2.18 -7.61 -5.23
CA GLU A 18 1.30 -6.45 -5.46
C GLU A 18 -0.08 -6.96 -5.90
N LEU A 19 -1.12 -6.72 -5.10
CA LEU A 19 -2.48 -7.24 -5.36
C LEU A 19 -3.18 -6.52 -6.52
N GLN A 20 -2.78 -5.28 -6.82
CA GLN A 20 -3.33 -4.47 -7.91
C GLN A 20 -2.22 -4.02 -8.88
N PRO A 21 -1.56 -4.94 -9.60
CA PRO A 21 -0.43 -4.59 -10.46
C PRO A 21 -0.86 -3.77 -11.69
N TYR A 22 -2.07 -4.00 -12.19
CA TYR A 22 -2.61 -3.33 -13.38
C TYR A 22 -3.56 -2.20 -12.98
N TRP A 23 -3.04 -0.96 -13.02
CA TRP A 23 -3.84 0.24 -12.81
C TRP A 23 -4.39 0.77 -14.13
N GLN A 24 -5.65 1.20 -14.13
CA GLN A 24 -6.26 1.90 -15.27
C GLN A 24 -6.17 3.42 -15.02
N PRO A 25 -5.26 4.12 -15.71
CA PRO A 25 -5.01 5.53 -15.44
C PRO A 25 -6.07 6.44 -16.04
N VAL A 26 -6.90 5.95 -16.95
CA VAL A 26 -7.94 6.73 -17.62
C VAL A 26 -9.29 6.43 -17.00
N ASP A 27 -10.07 7.46 -16.73
CA ASP A 27 -11.48 7.35 -16.33
C ASP A 27 -12.38 8.05 -17.34
N GLN A 28 -13.66 7.65 -17.36
CA GLN A 28 -14.66 8.29 -18.20
C GLN A 28 -15.97 8.56 -17.46
N ALA A 29 -16.59 9.70 -17.75
CA ALA A 29 -17.95 10.02 -17.37
C ALA A 29 -18.82 10.05 -18.63
N ILE A 30 -19.92 9.29 -18.61
CA ILE A 30 -20.89 9.24 -19.71
C ILE A 30 -22.15 9.99 -19.27
N SER A 31 -22.59 10.94 -20.09
CA SER A 31 -23.84 11.67 -19.91
C SER A 31 -24.59 11.82 -21.23
N TYR A 32 -25.84 12.25 -21.17
CA TYR A 32 -26.65 12.51 -22.35
C TYR A 32 -27.15 13.96 -22.35
N THR A 33 -27.18 14.56 -23.54
CA THR A 33 -27.81 15.87 -23.75
C THR A 33 -29.34 15.75 -23.74
N LEU A 34 -30.05 16.89 -23.69
CA LEU A 34 -31.52 16.91 -23.78
C LEU A 34 -32.07 16.36 -25.10
N THR A 35 -31.25 16.32 -26.16
CA THR A 35 -31.60 15.72 -27.45
C THR A 35 -31.28 14.22 -27.53
N GLY A 36 -30.70 13.63 -26.47
CA GLY A 36 -30.31 12.22 -26.41
C GLY A 36 -28.93 11.91 -27.00
N ALA A 37 -28.15 12.91 -27.42
CA ALA A 37 -26.77 12.68 -27.84
C ALA A 37 -25.88 12.30 -26.65
N MET A 38 -25.04 11.28 -26.83
CA MET A 38 -24.10 10.78 -25.82
C MET A 38 -22.87 11.69 -25.74
N LEU A 39 -22.51 12.10 -24.54
CA LEU A 39 -21.27 12.80 -24.20
C LEU A 39 -20.38 11.85 -23.42
N VAL A 40 -19.12 11.73 -23.85
CA VAL A 40 -18.08 10.97 -23.17
C VAL A 40 -16.99 11.96 -22.78
N ASP A 41 -16.80 12.16 -21.47
CA ASP A 41 -15.69 12.93 -20.92
C ASP A 41 -14.65 11.95 -20.38
N GLU A 42 -13.43 12.01 -20.90
CA GLU A 42 -12.36 11.07 -20.60
C GLU A 42 -11.10 11.82 -20.20
N SER A 43 -10.45 11.39 -19.10
CA SER A 43 -9.23 12.02 -18.63
C SER A 43 -8.34 11.08 -17.82
N VAL A 44 -7.09 11.51 -17.61
CA VAL A 44 -6.07 10.76 -16.85
C VAL A 44 -6.13 11.12 -15.37
N LYS A 45 -6.29 10.10 -14.52
CA LYS A 45 -6.19 10.18 -13.06
C LYS A 45 -4.80 10.64 -12.65
N GLN A 46 -4.73 11.75 -11.92
CA GLN A 46 -3.47 12.34 -11.47
C GLN A 46 -2.89 11.66 -10.22
N ALA A 47 -3.75 11.04 -9.41
CA ALA A 47 -3.40 10.35 -8.17
C ALA A 47 -4.43 9.26 -7.87
N GLY A 48 -4.26 8.56 -6.75
CA GLY A 48 -5.21 7.57 -6.28
C GLY A 48 -4.99 6.15 -6.77
N ARG A 49 -3.81 5.81 -7.32
CA ARG A 49 -3.46 4.43 -7.68
C ARG A 49 -3.33 3.59 -6.39
N PRO A 50 -4.16 2.56 -6.17
CA PRO A 50 -3.99 1.63 -5.07
C PRO A 50 -2.71 0.82 -5.27
N MET A 51 -1.96 0.62 -4.20
CA MET A 51 -0.71 -0.13 -4.18
C MET A 51 -0.71 -1.00 -2.91
N THR A 52 -1.32 -2.18 -3.00
CA THR A 52 -1.36 -3.13 -1.87
C THR A 52 -0.29 -4.19 -2.03
N PHE A 53 0.55 -4.36 -1.02
CA PHE A 53 1.58 -5.38 -0.98
C PHE A 53 1.26 -6.41 0.09
N GLN A 54 1.33 -7.69 -0.27
CA GLN A 54 1.00 -8.81 0.59
C GLN A 54 2.12 -9.85 0.61
N SER A 55 2.58 -10.20 1.81
CA SER A 55 3.44 -11.35 2.07
C SER A 55 2.71 -12.65 1.74
N GLN A 56 3.43 -13.63 1.20
CA GLN A 56 2.92 -14.99 1.01
C GLN A 56 3.23 -15.86 2.23
N PRO A 57 2.47 -16.95 2.45
CA PRO A 57 2.72 -17.87 3.56
C PRO A 57 4.16 -18.40 3.61
N ASP A 58 4.85 -18.44 2.48
CA ASP A 58 6.20 -18.98 2.26
C ASP A 58 7.26 -17.92 1.86
N ALA A 59 6.88 -16.67 1.61
CA ALA A 59 7.80 -15.63 1.13
C ALA A 59 7.37 -14.19 1.48
N GLY A 60 8.29 -13.23 1.35
CA GLY A 60 8.00 -11.80 1.48
C GLY A 60 7.70 -11.35 2.92
N TRP A 61 8.28 -12.02 3.92
CA TRP A 61 8.05 -11.71 5.34
C TRP A 61 8.84 -10.48 5.78
N VAL A 62 8.33 -9.78 6.80
CA VAL A 62 9.00 -8.62 7.40
C VAL A 62 9.23 -8.84 8.90
N PRO A 63 10.23 -8.19 9.51
CA PRO A 63 10.41 -8.26 10.96
C PRO A 63 9.27 -7.53 11.68
N ARG A 64 8.90 -8.00 12.88
CA ARG A 64 7.90 -7.34 13.74
C ARG A 64 8.14 -5.85 13.95
N THR A 65 9.39 -5.43 14.13
CA THR A 65 9.74 -4.00 14.26
C THR A 65 9.32 -3.15 13.06
N ALA A 66 9.39 -3.70 11.84
CA ALA A 66 8.88 -3.03 10.65
C ALA A 66 7.36 -2.86 10.73
N VAL A 67 6.63 -3.91 11.10
CA VAL A 67 5.17 -3.88 11.30
C VAL A 67 4.77 -2.84 12.35
N GLU A 68 5.47 -2.78 13.48
CA GLU A 68 5.22 -1.80 14.54
C GLU A 68 5.43 -0.36 14.04
N GLN A 69 6.48 -0.11 13.26
CA GLN A 69 6.73 1.20 12.66
C GLN A 69 5.64 1.57 11.64
N LEU A 70 5.22 0.62 10.80
CA LEU A 70 4.11 0.81 9.85
C LEU A 70 2.81 1.15 10.58
N HIS A 71 2.50 0.48 11.69
CA HIS A 71 1.34 0.83 12.52
C HIS A 71 1.44 2.23 13.12
N LYS A 72 2.61 2.61 13.65
CA LYS A 72 2.83 3.98 14.16
C LYS A 72 2.57 5.03 13.09
N TRP A 73 3.09 4.82 11.89
CA TRP A 73 2.85 5.68 10.73
C TRP A 73 1.37 5.68 10.31
N ALA A 74 0.70 4.53 10.30
CA ALA A 74 -0.71 4.43 9.94
C ALA A 74 -1.64 5.17 10.91
N SER A 75 -1.23 5.32 12.17
CA SER A 75 -1.92 6.11 13.20
C SER A 75 -1.70 7.62 13.10
N GLN A 76 -0.85 8.11 12.19
CA GLN A 76 -0.60 9.54 12.01
C GLN A 76 -1.50 10.13 10.89
N PRO A 77 -2.42 11.05 11.20
CA PRO A 77 -3.23 11.72 10.19
C PRO A 77 -2.37 12.58 9.25
N GLY A 78 -2.69 12.56 7.96
CA GLY A 78 -2.00 13.39 6.96
C GLY A 78 -0.57 12.96 6.63
N ILE A 79 -0.10 11.82 7.13
CA ILE A 79 1.25 11.32 6.84
C ILE A 79 1.46 11.16 5.33
N ARG A 80 2.62 11.64 4.88
CA ARG A 80 3.11 11.46 3.51
C ARG A 80 4.34 10.58 3.57
N LEU A 81 4.31 9.50 2.79
CA LEU A 81 5.39 8.55 2.69
C LEU A 81 5.90 8.50 1.26
N LYS A 82 7.13 8.01 1.12
CA LYS A 82 7.75 7.73 -0.17
C LYS A 82 8.03 6.24 -0.25
N LEU A 83 7.47 5.58 -1.26
CA LEU A 83 7.78 4.20 -1.59
C LEU A 83 8.82 4.19 -2.71
N THR A 84 9.99 3.62 -2.45
CA THR A 84 11.05 3.38 -3.44
C THR A 84 11.02 1.92 -3.85
N ARG A 85 10.75 1.65 -5.12
CA ARG A 85 10.70 0.29 -5.70
C ARG A 85 11.25 0.31 -7.12
N HIS A 86 12.12 -0.64 -7.44
CA HIS A 86 12.76 -0.75 -8.77
C HIS A 86 13.42 0.55 -9.27
N GLY A 87 14.03 1.30 -8.35
CA GLY A 87 14.69 2.57 -8.64
C GLY A 87 13.73 3.75 -8.86
N GLN A 88 12.41 3.56 -8.72
CA GLN A 88 11.41 4.61 -8.85
C GLN A 88 10.79 4.95 -7.50
N ASP A 89 10.57 6.25 -7.29
CA ASP A 89 9.93 6.81 -6.10
C ASP A 89 8.45 7.11 -6.39
N TYR A 90 7.58 6.68 -5.47
CA TYR A 90 6.14 6.93 -5.50
C TYR A 90 5.73 7.69 -4.23
N PRO A 91 5.14 8.89 -4.35
CA PRO A 91 4.48 9.53 -3.22
C PRO A 91 3.23 8.75 -2.86
N VAL A 92 3.11 8.35 -1.61
CA VAL A 92 2.01 7.50 -1.13
C VAL A 92 1.53 7.93 0.26
N THR A 93 0.31 7.53 0.58
CA THR A 93 -0.18 7.46 1.95
C THR A 93 -0.87 6.11 2.17
N PHE A 94 -1.32 5.86 3.40
CA PHE A 94 -2.08 4.67 3.72
C PHE A 94 -3.49 4.72 3.12
N ASN A 95 -3.84 3.69 2.36
CA ASN A 95 -5.21 3.49 1.91
C ASN A 95 -6.05 2.93 3.05
N ARG A 96 -7.03 3.71 3.52
CA ARG A 96 -7.95 3.36 4.61
C ARG A 96 -9.35 3.02 4.13
N GLN A 97 -9.62 3.14 2.82
CA GLN A 97 -10.93 2.84 2.24
C GLN A 97 -11.09 1.34 1.96
N ASP A 98 -9.99 0.62 1.76
CA ASP A 98 -9.97 -0.80 1.37
C ASP A 98 -9.61 -1.74 2.54
N GLY A 99 -10.07 -1.41 3.75
CA GLY A 99 -9.80 -2.17 4.98
C GLY A 99 -8.70 -1.57 5.86
N GLN A 100 -8.09 -2.38 6.72
CA GLN A 100 -7.04 -1.92 7.60
C GLN A 100 -5.76 -1.70 6.79
N ALA A 101 -5.19 -0.50 6.92
CA ALA A 101 -4.05 -0.09 6.09
C ALA A 101 -2.78 -0.93 6.32
N VAL A 102 -2.65 -1.49 7.53
CA VAL A 102 -1.55 -2.39 7.92
C VAL A 102 -2.18 -3.55 8.68
N GLU A 103 -2.14 -4.73 8.10
CA GLU A 103 -2.59 -5.98 8.70
C GLU A 103 -1.39 -6.90 8.82
N ALA A 104 -1.16 -7.48 9.99
CA ALA A 104 -0.03 -8.37 10.17
C ALA A 104 -0.35 -9.51 11.14
N ARG A 105 0.23 -10.68 10.86
CA ARG A 105 0.19 -11.85 11.74
C ARG A 105 1.55 -12.53 11.76
N PRO A 106 1.96 -13.17 12.88
CA PRO A 106 3.21 -13.91 12.92
C PRO A 106 3.17 -15.12 11.96
N VAL A 107 4.31 -15.44 11.35
CA VAL A 107 4.46 -16.66 10.54
C VAL A 107 4.39 -17.90 11.44
N LEU A 108 5.00 -17.82 12.62
CA LEU A 108 4.97 -18.85 13.65
C LEU A 108 4.23 -18.32 14.88
N GLU A 109 3.06 -18.89 15.15
CA GLU A 109 2.31 -18.62 16.38
C GLU A 109 2.90 -19.47 17.52
N LEU A 110 3.83 -18.88 18.27
CA LEU A 110 4.41 -19.48 19.45
C LEU A 110 3.84 -18.82 20.72
N ALA A 111 3.63 -19.59 21.79
CA ALA A 111 3.17 -19.09 23.08
C ALA A 111 4.25 -18.30 23.88
N VAL A 112 5.42 -18.08 23.30
CA VAL A 112 6.53 -17.33 23.92
C VAL A 112 6.36 -15.83 23.71
N LEU A 113 7.08 -15.04 24.50
CA LEU A 113 7.09 -13.58 24.33
C LEU A 113 7.51 -13.20 22.89
N PRO A 114 6.75 -12.31 22.23
CA PRO A 114 7.10 -11.81 20.90
C PRO A 114 8.48 -11.16 20.88
N ARG A 115 9.24 -11.37 19.80
CA ARG A 115 10.57 -10.81 19.61
C ARG A 115 10.56 -9.76 18.50
N PRO A 116 11.46 -8.76 18.56
CA PRO A 116 11.57 -7.70 17.54
C PRO A 116 11.76 -8.20 16.09
N ASN A 117 12.40 -9.36 15.93
CA ASN A 117 12.74 -9.94 14.63
C ASN A 117 11.87 -11.15 14.27
N ASP A 118 10.74 -11.35 14.96
CA ASP A 118 9.77 -12.37 14.54
C ASP A 118 9.34 -12.08 13.10
N ALA A 119 9.30 -13.13 12.27
CA ALA A 119 8.82 -13.03 10.90
C ALA A 119 7.29 -12.83 10.91
N MET A 120 6.84 -11.80 10.20
CA MET A 120 5.44 -11.42 10.10
C MET A 120 4.98 -11.53 8.65
N LEU A 121 3.80 -12.12 8.45
CA LEU A 121 3.01 -11.96 7.25
C LEU A 121 2.34 -10.59 7.31
N LEU A 122 2.66 -9.73 6.35
CA LEU A 122 2.17 -8.37 6.26
C LEU A 122 1.25 -8.21 5.05
N THR A 123 0.14 -7.51 5.22
CA THR A 123 -0.56 -6.84 4.13
C THR A 123 -0.56 -5.35 4.41
N VAL A 124 0.06 -4.56 3.53
CA VAL A 124 0.10 -3.10 3.62
C VAL A 124 -0.60 -2.49 2.41
N ARG A 125 -1.57 -1.60 2.68
CA ARG A 125 -2.39 -0.95 1.67
C ARG A 125 -1.99 0.51 1.55
N LEU A 126 -1.45 0.87 0.39
CA LEU A 126 -1.02 2.22 0.08
C LEU A 126 -1.87 2.78 -1.07
N ILE A 127 -1.88 4.10 -1.20
CA ILE A 127 -2.49 4.82 -2.31
C ILE A 127 -1.60 5.99 -2.71
N SER A 128 -1.44 6.21 -4.02
CA SER A 128 -0.63 7.32 -4.53
C SER A 128 -1.30 8.67 -4.28
N VAL A 129 -0.50 9.69 -3.94
CA VAL A 129 -0.96 11.05 -3.61
C VAL A 129 -0.20 12.14 -4.35
#